data_AF-A0A3C0TMA4-F1
#
_entry.id   AF-A0A3C0TMA4-F1
#
_cell.length_a   1.000
_cell.length_b   1.000
_cell.length_c   1.000
_cell.angle_alpha   90.00
_cell.angle_beta   90.00
_cell.angle_gamma   90.00
#
_symmetry.space_group_name_H-M   'P 1'
#
loop_
_entity.id
_entity.type
_entity.pdbx_description
1 polymer ?
#
loop_
_entity_poly.entity_id
_entity_poly.type
_entity_poly.pdbx_seq_one_letter_code
_entity_poly.pdbx_strand_id
1 'polypeptide(L)' 'MRKCTTLEKIEKDIEKLAPEEKLKLVEWLAHRLKKPGEGVKKEYDLRELYGLGKGLWVHEDAQEYIDRLREDRT' A
#
# COMPACT_ATOMS: atom_id res chain seq x y z
N MET A 1 6.87 43.50 4.13
CA MET A 1 5.82 42.84 3.33
C MET A 1 5.53 41.49 3.95
N ARG A 2 4.33 41.27 4.50
CA ARG A 2 3.96 39.97 5.07
C ARG A 2 3.89 38.99 3.90
N LYS A 3 4.67 37.90 3.97
CA LYS A 3 4.53 36.77 3.04
C LYS A 3 3.08 36.31 3.21
N CYS A 4 2.18 36.65 2.29
CA CYS A 4 0.90 35.97 2.19
C CYS A 4 1.28 34.54 1.83
N THR A 5 1.38 33.71 2.86
CA THR A 5 1.97 32.40 2.72
C THR A 5 1.04 31.59 1.81
N THR A 6 1.62 30.80 0.90
CA THR A 6 0.83 29.91 0.03
C THR A 6 -0.16 29.06 0.85
N LEU A 7 0.22 28.75 2.10
CA LEU A 7 -0.62 28.12 3.12
C LEU A 7 -1.91 28.89 3.45
N GLU A 8 -1.85 30.20 3.70
CA GLU A 8 -3.05 31.01 4.00
C GLU A 8 -4.06 31.01 2.87
N LYS A 9 -3.60 30.91 1.61
CA LYS A 9 -4.49 30.80 0.44
C LYS A 9 -5.15 29.43 0.38
N ILE A 10 -4.37 28.38 0.58
CA ILE A 10 -4.85 27.00 0.62
C ILE A 10 -5.88 26.82 1.75
N GLU A 11 -5.63 27.41 2.92
CA GLU A 11 -6.55 27.35 4.06
C GLU A 11 -7.90 27.99 3.73
N LYS A 12 -7.90 29.18 3.13
CA LYS A 12 -9.13 29.85 2.67
C LYS A 12 -9.87 29.09 1.58
N ASP A 13 -9.17 28.36 0.73
CA ASP A 13 -9.79 27.57 -0.32
C ASP A 13 -10.32 26.23 0.21
N ILE A 14 -9.69 25.64 1.22
CA ILE A 14 -10.20 24.48 1.96
C ILE A 14 -11.46 24.86 2.75
N GLU A 15 -11.54 26.06 3.32
CA GLU A 15 -12.72 26.51 4.05
C GLU A 15 -13.99 26.51 3.21
N LYS A 16 -13.88 26.82 1.91
CA LYS A 16 -14.99 26.90 0.95
C LYS A 16 -15.50 25.53 0.47
N LEU A 17 -14.74 24.46 0.70
CA LEU A 17 -15.13 23.11 0.28
C LEU A 17 -16.28 22.56 1.14
N ALA A 18 -17.05 21.64 0.58
CA ALA A 18 -18.05 20.90 1.35
C ALA A 18 -17.38 19.98 2.40
N PRO A 19 -18.05 19.64 3.51
CA PRO A 19 -17.49 18.76 4.54
C PRO A 19 -16.98 17.42 3.99
N GLU A 20 -17.65 16.83 3.01
CA GLU A 20 -17.23 15.56 2.39
C GLU A 20 -15.94 15.72 1.58
N GLU A 21 -15.75 16.87 0.94
CA GLU A 21 -14.54 17.17 0.16
C GLU A 21 -13.34 17.43 1.05
N LYS A 22 -13.55 18.11 2.21
CA LYS A 22 -12.51 18.29 3.24
C LYS A 22 -12.04 16.93 3.77
N LEU A 23 -12.99 16.02 4.03
CA LEU A 23 -12.67 14.67 4.51
C LEU A 23 -11.82 13.90 3.49
N LYS A 24 -12.22 13.90 2.21
CA LYS A 24 -11.45 13.29 1.11
C LYS A 24 -10.04 13.86 0.99
N LEU A 25 -9.90 15.18 1.18
CA LEU A 25 -8.60 15.86 1.12
C LEU A 25 -7.68 15.42 2.26
N VAL A 26 -8.21 15.28 3.47
CA VAL A 26 -7.49 14.76 4.64
C VAL A 26 -7.06 13.31 4.42
N GLU A 27 -7.96 12.46 3.92
CA GLU A 27 -7.64 11.06 3.61
C GLU A 27 -6.54 10.95 2.55
N TRP A 28 -6.63 11.75 1.49
CA TRP A 28 -5.63 11.80 0.44
C TRP A 28 -4.26 12.27 0.97
N LEU A 29 -4.23 13.32 1.80
CA LEU A 29 -3.02 13.79 2.46
C LEU A 29 -2.43 12.72 3.38
N ALA A 30 -3.25 12.11 4.22
CA ALA A 30 -2.83 11.05 5.14
C ALA A 30 -2.24 9.84 4.37
N HIS A 31 -2.87 9.44 3.26
CA HIS A 31 -2.37 8.36 2.41
C HIS A 31 -1.04 8.73 1.76
N ARG A 32 -0.89 9.97 1.30
CA ARG A 32 0.34 10.46 0.66
C ARG A 32 1.50 10.63 1.65
N LEU A 33 1.21 11.01 2.89
CA LEU A 33 2.19 11.08 3.98
C LEU A 33 2.57 9.70 4.52
N LYS A 34 1.63 8.74 4.50
CA LYS A 34 1.89 7.34 4.88
C LYS A 34 2.72 6.57 3.85
N LYS A 35 2.66 6.96 2.58
CA LYS A 35 3.64 6.47 1.60
C LYS A 35 4.98 7.09 1.99
N PRO A 36 5.97 6.33 2.47
CA PRO A 36 7.32 6.87 2.63
C PRO A 36 7.69 7.46 1.27
N GLY A 37 8.17 8.70 1.27
CA GLY A 37 8.38 9.48 0.05
C GLY A 37 9.04 8.66 -1.04
N GLU A 38 8.76 9.01 -2.29
CA GLU A 38 9.23 8.37 -3.53
C GLU A 38 10.75 8.07 -3.61
N GLY A 39 11.54 8.41 -2.59
CA GLY A 39 12.95 8.06 -2.40
C GLY A 39 13.25 6.80 -1.57
N VAL A 40 12.29 6.16 -0.90
CA VAL A 40 12.53 4.85 -0.25
C VAL A 40 11.89 3.77 -1.12
N LYS A 41 12.62 3.33 -2.14
CA LYS A 41 12.36 2.00 -2.71
C LYS A 41 12.46 1.03 -1.54
N LYS A 42 11.33 0.50 -1.07
CA LYS A 42 11.36 -0.75 -0.31
C LYS A 42 12.00 -1.76 -1.23
N GLU A 43 13.27 -2.07 -1.01
CA GLU A 43 13.86 -3.30 -1.51
C GLU A 43 13.08 -4.42 -0.84
N TYR A 44 12.05 -4.91 -1.54
CA TYR A 44 11.41 -6.15 -1.15
C TYR A 44 12.42 -7.25 -1.43
N ASP A 45 13.14 -7.68 -0.39
CA ASP A 45 13.99 -8.85 -0.50
C ASP A 45 13.08 -10.07 -0.64
N LEU A 46 13.13 -10.73 -1.80
CA LEU A 46 12.37 -11.95 -2.08
C LEU A 46 12.64 -13.05 -1.04
N ARG A 47 13.76 -12.97 -0.30
CA ARG A 47 14.05 -13.86 0.83
C ARG A 47 13.08 -13.68 2.00
N GLU A 48 12.53 -12.48 2.22
CA GLU A 48 11.49 -12.25 3.24
C GLU A 48 10.18 -12.98 2.91
N LEU A 49 9.96 -13.28 1.63
CA LEU A 49 8.81 -14.06 1.17
C LEU A 49 9.05 -15.57 1.26
N TYR A 50 10.32 -16.00 1.43
CA TYR A 50 10.68 -17.40 1.52
C TYR A 50 10.16 -17.99 2.83
N GLY A 51 9.29 -19.00 2.73
CA GLY A 51 8.72 -19.69 3.89
C GLY A 51 7.40 -19.10 4.42
N LEU A 52 6.95 -17.91 3.97
CA LEU A 52 5.61 -17.41 4.29
C LEU A 52 4.51 -18.34 3.77
N GLY A 53 4.78 -19.04 2.66
CA GLY A 53 3.90 -20.06 2.12
C GLY A 53 3.76 -21.28 3.03
N LYS A 54 4.75 -21.63 3.85
CA LYS A 54 4.83 -22.94 4.54
C LYS A 54 3.63 -23.23 5.46
N GLY A 55 3.02 -22.20 6.06
CA GLY A 55 1.84 -22.35 6.91
C GLY A 55 0.49 -22.34 6.16
N LEU A 56 0.49 -22.01 4.87
CA LEU A 56 -0.71 -22.01 4.03
C LEU A 56 -1.03 -23.40 3.46
N TRP A 57 -0.03 -24.26 3.35
CA TRP A 57 -0.21 -25.65 2.92
C TRP A 57 -0.70 -26.46 4.13
N VAL A 58 -2.02 -26.60 4.23
CA VAL A 58 -2.66 -27.39 5.28
C VAL A 58 -2.60 -28.86 4.88
N HIS A 59 -1.74 -29.63 5.56
CA HIS A 59 -1.61 -31.09 5.44
C HIS A 59 -1.18 -31.67 4.09
N GLU A 60 -0.69 -30.84 3.16
CA GLU A 60 -0.18 -31.29 1.87
C GLU A 60 1.22 -30.73 1.66
N ASP A 61 2.20 -31.61 1.38
CA ASP A 61 3.52 -31.14 0.99
C ASP A 61 3.44 -30.52 -0.41
N ALA A 62 4.18 -29.43 -0.64
CA ALA A 62 4.17 -28.75 -1.93
C ALA A 62 4.59 -29.68 -3.08
N GLN A 63 5.44 -30.66 -2.80
CA GLN A 63 5.87 -31.66 -3.77
C GLN A 63 4.76 -32.66 -4.09
N GLU A 64 3.99 -33.11 -3.10
CA GLU A 64 2.83 -34.01 -3.29
C GLU A 64 1.76 -33.39 -4.18
N TYR A 65 1.48 -32.09 -4.01
CA TYR A 65 0.57 -31.35 -4.89
C TYR A 65 1.07 -31.32 -6.35
N ILE A 66 2.35 -31.05 -6.55
CA ILE A 66 2.96 -31.00 -7.89
C ILE A 66 2.94 -32.37 -8.54
N ASP A 67 3.20 -33.42 -7.78
CA ASP A 67 3.25 -34.79 -8.27
C ASP A 67 1.84 -35.27 -8.67
N ARG A 68 0.80 -34.99 -7.86
CA ARG A 68 -0.60 -35.23 -8.27
C ARG A 68 -0.94 -34.52 -9.58
N LEU A 69 -0.58 -33.24 -9.72
CA LEU A 69 -0.83 -32.48 -10.95
C LEU A 69 -0.09 -33.04 -12.18
N ARG A 70 1.02 -33.75 -11.98
CA ARG A 70 1.75 -34.42 -13.07
C ARG A 70 1.08 -35.73 -13.45
N GLU A 71 0.60 -36.48 -12.46
CA GLU A 71 -0.12 -37.74 -12.67
C GLU A 71 -1.46 -37.49 -13.39
N ASP A 72 -2.23 -36.47 -12.99
CA ASP A 72 -3.51 -36.08 -13.61
C ASP A 72 -3.39 -35.65 -15.10
N ARG A 73 -2.17 -35.43 -15.60
CA ARG A 73 -1.91 -35.05 -17.00
C ARG A 73 -1.62 -36.24 -17.92
N THR A 74 -1.62 -37.46 -17.40
CA THR A 74 -1.28 -38.70 -18.11
C THR A 74 -2.51 -39.59 -18.27
#